data_AF-A0A244CUH5-F1
#
_entry.id   AF-A0A244CUH5-F1
#
_cell.length_a   1.000
_cell.length_b   1.000
_cell.length_c   1.000
_cell.angle_alpha   90.00
_cell.angle_beta   90.00
_cell.angle_gamma   90.00
#
_symmetry.space_group_name_H-M   'P 1'
#
loop_
_entity.id
_entity.type
_entity.pdbx_description
1 polymer ?
#
loop_
_entity_poly.entity_id
_entity_poly.type
_entity_poly.pdbx_seq_one_letter_code
_entity_poly.pdbx_strand_id
1 'polypeptide(L)' 'MRALEYANLVDVGVNVARSQMSNLERIGLIRRLVRKGQPMYELTDLGLDALAQIRDDIALAQGVDI' A
#
# COMPACT_ATOMS: atom_id res chain seq x y z
N MET A 1 -1.68 3.71 -7.75
CA MET A 1 -3.05 3.24 -7.45
C MET A 1 -3.93 4.38 -6.97
N ARG A 2 -5.22 4.41 -7.33
CA ARG A 2 -6.25 5.34 -6.82
C ARG A 2 -6.98 4.74 -5.62
N ALA A 3 -7.58 5.58 -4.77
CA ALA A 3 -8.30 5.11 -3.58
C ALA A 3 -9.50 4.19 -3.87
N LEU A 4 -10.23 4.42 -4.97
CA LEU A 4 -11.33 3.55 -5.40
C LEU A 4 -10.82 2.17 -5.86
N GLU A 5 -9.67 2.13 -6.54
CA GLU A 5 -9.06 0.87 -6.98
C GLU A 5 -8.60 0.05 -5.79
N TYR A 6 -7.96 0.71 -4.81
CA TYR A 6 -7.56 0.07 -3.56
C TYR A 6 -8.76 -0.45 -2.78
N ALA A 7 -9.81 0.37 -2.61
CA ALA A 7 -11.05 -0.03 -1.95
C ALA A 7 -11.64 -1.33 -2.53
N ASN A 8 -11.68 -1.43 -3.87
CA ASN A 8 -12.16 -2.62 -4.57
C ASN A 8 -11.22 -3.82 -4.42
N LEU A 9 -9.90 -3.60 -4.39
CA LEU A 9 -8.90 -4.67 -4.30
C LEU A 9 -8.92 -5.37 -2.94
N VAL A 10 -9.03 -4.60 -1.86
CA VAL A 10 -8.99 -5.11 -0.48
C VAL A 10 -10.39 -5.28 0.13
N ASP A 11 -11.44 -5.12 -0.67
CA ASP A 11 -12.85 -5.23 -0.28
C ASP A 11 -13.21 -4.39 0.96
N VAL A 12 -12.87 -3.10 0.92
CA VAL A 12 -13.21 -2.13 1.97
C VAL A 12 -13.93 -0.91 1.42
N GLY A 13 -14.68 -0.22 2.29
CA GLY A 13 -15.32 1.04 1.91
C GLY A 13 -14.32 2.14 1.53
N VAL A 14 -14.69 3.02 0.58
CA VAL A 14 -13.84 4.10 0.04
C VAL A 14 -13.29 5.04 1.14
N ASN A 15 -14.04 5.29 2.21
CA ASN A 15 -13.58 6.12 3.32
C ASN A 15 -12.48 5.43 4.15
N VAL A 16 -12.61 4.12 4.37
CA VAL A 16 -11.59 3.30 5.04
C VAL A 16 -10.33 3.26 4.19
N ALA A 17 -10.48 3.01 2.90
CA ALA A 17 -9.39 3.06 1.92
C ALA A 17 -8.62 4.39 1.98
N ARG A 18 -9.33 5.53 1.95
CA ARG A 18 -8.69 6.86 2.07
C ARG A 18 -7.95 7.04 3.39
N SER A 19 -8.54 6.61 4.50
CA SER A 19 -7.90 6.70 5.83
C SER A 19 -6.62 5.86 5.89
N GLN A 20 -6.65 4.63 5.39
CA GLN A 20 -5.47 3.76 5.31
C GLN A 20 -4.38 4.35 4.42
N MET A 21 -4.74 4.85 3.22
CA MET A 21 -3.76 5.49 2.33
C MET A 21 -3.15 6.76 2.95
N SER A 22 -3.94 7.58 3.64
CA SER A 22 -3.44 8.75 4.38
C SER A 22 -2.45 8.34 5.48
N ASN A 23 -2.74 7.26 6.21
CA ASN A 23 -1.85 6.74 7.23
C ASN A 23 -0.53 6.23 6.63
N LEU A 24 -0.59 5.45 5.55
CA LEU A 24 0.58 4.93 4.84
C LEU A 24 1.46 6.06 4.25
N GLU A 25 0.84 7.12 3.75
CA GLU A 25 1.52 8.32 3.27
C GLU A 25 2.21 9.06 4.43
N ARG A 26 1.51 9.23 5.57
CA ARG A 26 2.04 9.89 6.76
C ARG A 26 3.28 9.21 7.34
N ILE A 27 3.37 7.88 7.25
CA ILE A 27 4.54 7.11 7.71
C ILE A 27 5.57 6.90 6.60
N GLY A 28 5.36 7.45 5.41
CA GLY A 28 6.33 7.45 4.31
C GLY A 28 6.43 6.14 3.52
N LEU A 29 5.51 5.17 3.70
CA LEU A 29 5.52 3.91 2.94
C LEU A 29 5.00 4.10 1.51
N ILE A 30 4.11 5.07 1.30
CA ILE A 30 3.65 5.47 -0.03
C ILE A 30 3.82 6.97 -0.20
N ARG A 31 3.90 7.41 -1.45
CA ARG A 31 3.86 8.84 -1.80
C ARG A 31 2.72 9.13 -2.76
N ARG A 32 2.12 10.32 -2.60
CA ARG A 32 1.11 10.84 -3.51
C ARG A 32 1.75 11.58 -4.68
N LEU A 33 1.24 11.31 -5.87
CA LEU A 33 1.57 11.99 -7.12
C LEU A 33 0.30 12.35 -7.88
N VAL A 34 0.41 13.33 -8.79
CA VAL A 34 -0.71 13.74 -9.65
C VAL A 34 -0.42 13.29 -11.07
N ARG A 35 -1.27 12.43 -11.63
CA ARG A 35 -1.20 11.99 -13.04
C ARG A 35 -2.53 12.28 -13.71
N LYS A 36 -2.50 13.01 -14.83
CA LYS A 36 -3.70 13.40 -15.59
C LYS A 36 -4.79 14.04 -14.72
N GLY A 37 -4.40 14.89 -13.77
CA GLY A 37 -5.32 15.56 -12.84
C GLY A 37 -5.89 14.68 -11.72
N GLN A 38 -5.46 13.42 -11.60
CA GLN A 38 -5.95 12.49 -10.57
C GLN A 38 -4.84 12.17 -9.54
N PRO A 39 -5.19 12.10 -8.24
CA PRO A 39 -4.25 11.63 -7.22
C PRO A 39 -3.99 10.14 -7.40
N MET A 40 -2.72 9.79 -7.49
CA MET A 40 -2.22 8.43 -7.54
C MET A 40 -1.21 8.22 -6.43
N TYR A 41 -1.06 6.98 -6.01
CA TYR A 41 -0.10 6.58 -5.00
C TYR A 41 0.84 5.52 -5.53
N GLU A 42 2.09 5.57 -5.10
CA GLU A 42 3.12 4.55 -5.37
C GLU A 42 3.94 4.28 -4.11
N LEU A 43 4.56 3.09 -4.05
CA LEU A 43 5.47 2.73 -2.97
C LEU A 43 6.72 3.62 -3.04
N THR A 44 7.20 4.02 -1.88
CA THR A 44 8.55 4.58 -1.71
C THR A 44 9.57 3.45 -1.59
N ASP A 45 10.86 3.77 -1.57
CA ASP A 45 11.91 2.78 -1.28
C ASP A 45 11.69 2.15 0.11
N LEU A 46 11.37 2.96 1.11
CA LEU A 46 10.97 2.48 2.45
C LEU A 46 9.74 1.56 2.40
N GLY A 47 8.76 1.88 1.56
CA GLY A 47 7.59 1.05 1.33
C GLY A 47 7.90 -0.30 0.69
N LEU A 48 8.83 -0.32 -0.26
CA LEU A 48 9.31 -1.54 -0.91
C LEU A 48 10.05 -2.45 0.08
N ASP A 49 10.94 -1.88 0.88
CA ASP A 49 11.69 -2.61 1.91
C ASP A 49 10.75 -3.21 2.96
N ALA A 50 9.77 -2.42 3.44
CA ALA A 50 8.77 -2.89 4.39
C ALA A 50 7.91 -4.04 3.81
N LEU A 51 7.53 -3.94 2.53
CA LEU A 51 6.77 -5.00 1.86
C LEU A 51 7.59 -6.29 1.70
N ALA A 52 8.88 -6.17 1.37
CA ALA A 52 9.78 -7.31 1.28
C ALA A 52 9.88 -8.03 2.63
N GLN A 53 10.09 -7.28 3.72
CA GLN A 53 10.12 -7.85 5.07
C GLN A 53 8.83 -8.57 5.43
N ILE A 54 7.66 -7.96 5.17
CA ILE A 54 6.36 -8.59 5.46
C ILE A 54 6.20 -9.90 4.67
N ARG A 55 6.59 -9.92 3.39
CA ARG A 55 6.51 -11.12 2.57
C ARG A 55 7.39 -12.24 3.13
N ASP A 56 8.61 -11.90 3.51
CA ASP A 56 9.57 -12.87 4.04
C ASP A 56 9.10 -13.40 5.41
N ASP A 57 8.55 -12.54 6.27
CA ASP A 57 7.93 -12.93 7.55
C ASP A 57 6.75 -13.89 7.35
N ILE A 58 5.91 -13.64 6.35
CA ILE A 58 4.78 -14.50 6.01
C ILE A 58 5.27 -15.88 5.55
N ALA A 59 6.31 -15.94 4.71
CA ALA A 59 6.88 -17.23 4.29
C ALA A 59 7.49 -18.02 5.43
N LEU A 60 8.24 -17.36 6.32
CA LEU A 60 8.77 -17.99 7.52
C LEU A 60 7.64 -18.55 8.40
N ALA A 61 6.54 -17.81 8.55
CA ALA A 61 5.37 -18.26 9.33
C ALA A 61 4.57 -19.38 8.65
N GLN A 62 4.56 -19.43 7.32
CA GLN A 62 3.83 -20.42 6.52
C GLN A 62 4.67 -21.66 6.18
N GLY A 63 5.97 -21.69 6.52
CA GLY A 63 6.87 -22.79 6.20
C GLY A 63 7.15 -22.93 4.69
N VAL A 64 7.15 -21.80 3.96
CA VAL A 64 7.36 -21.74 2.51
C VAL A 64 8.77 -21.18 2.26
N ASP A 65 9.63 -21.91 1.53
CA ASP A 65 10.91 -21.37 1.03
C ASP A 65 10.65 -20.36 -0.12
N ILE A 66 11.11 -19.10 0.03
CA ILE A 66 11.07 -18.05 -1.01
C ILE A 66 12.44 -17.92 -1.68
#